data_AF-A0A947JCG7-F1
#
_entry.id   AF-A0A947JCG7-F1
#
_cell.length_a   1.000
_cell.length_b   1.000
_cell.length_c   1.000
_cell.angle_alpha   90.00
_cell.angle_beta   90.00
_cell.angle_gamma   90.00
#
_symmetry.space_group_name_H-M   'P 1'
#
loop_
_entity.id
_entity.type
_entity.pdbx_description
1 polymer ?
#
loop_
_entity_poly.entity_id
_entity_poly.type
_entity_poly.pdbx_seq_one_letter_code
_entity_poly.pdbx_strand_id
1 'polypeptide(L)'
;MIKRILNSQTNSITGAALILGAASFVSRLIGLLRDRVFVHQFGAGDTLDVYYAAFRVPDFVFNLVIVGALSVGFIPVFTKLLLIKKERAWHLTNNIVNILGIILIIISLILFILA
;
A
#
# COMPACT_ATOMS: atom_id res chain seq x y z
N MET A 1 8.32 14.42 -20.14
CA MET A 1 6.95 14.83 -19.76
C MET A 1 6.50 14.26 -18.42
N ILE A 2 6.66 12.94 -18.18
CA ILE A 2 6.24 12.23 -16.94
C ILE A 2 6.86 12.79 -15.65
N LYS A 3 8.16 13.14 -15.64
CA LYS A 3 8.84 13.76 -14.47
C LYS A 3 8.21 15.09 -14.02
N ARG A 4 7.63 15.86 -14.95
CA ARG A 4 7.03 17.18 -14.65
C ARG A 4 5.65 17.03 -13.98
N ILE A 5 4.92 15.95 -14.30
CA ILE A 5 3.64 15.61 -13.68
C ILE A 5 3.87 15.07 -12.25
N LEU A 6 4.85 14.17 -12.08
CA LEU A 6 5.16 13.56 -10.77
C LEU A 6 5.78 14.52 -9.75
N ASN A 7 6.46 15.58 -10.21
CA ASN A 7 7.12 16.55 -9.34
C ASN A 7 6.33 17.87 -9.17
N SER A 8 5.10 17.94 -9.70
CA SER A 8 4.24 19.10 -9.52
C SER A 8 3.54 19.00 -8.17
N GLN A 9 3.83 19.95 -7.27
CA GLN A 9 3.07 20.07 -6.02
C GLN A 9 1.68 20.62 -6.35
N THR A 10 0.65 19.93 -5.88
CA THR A 10 -0.73 20.37 -6.08
C THR A 10 -1.08 21.39 -5.00
N ASN A 11 -1.55 22.58 -5.39
CA ASN A 11 -1.83 23.67 -4.46
C ASN A 11 -3.27 23.65 -3.92
N SER A 12 -4.10 22.68 -4.34
CA SER A 12 -5.50 22.58 -3.92
C SER A 12 -5.86 21.18 -3.42
N ILE A 13 -6.74 21.13 -2.42
CA ILE A 13 -7.26 19.89 -1.84
C ILE A 13 -7.97 19.05 -2.93
N THR A 14 -8.74 19.71 -3.81
CA THR A 14 -9.41 19.06 -4.94
C THR A 14 -8.42 18.44 -5.92
N GLY A 15 -7.30 19.12 -6.21
CA GLY A 15 -6.24 18.58 -7.05
C GLY A 15 -5.59 17.34 -6.45
N ALA A 16 -5.33 17.35 -5.13
CA ALA A 16 -4.81 16.18 -4.43
C ALA A 16 -5.82 15.01 -4.44
N ALA A 17 -7.09 15.29 -4.16
CA ALA A 17 -8.15 14.30 -4.17
C ALA A 17 -8.34 13.66 -5.55
N LEU A 18 -8.25 14.44 -6.64
CA LEU A 18 -8.32 13.93 -8.01
C LEU A 18 -7.14 13.00 -8.33
N ILE A 19 -5.92 13.37 -7.92
CA ILE A 19 -4.73 12.53 -8.15
C ILE A 19 -4.88 11.20 -7.40
N LEU A 20 -5.27 11.25 -6.12
CA LEU A 20 -5.48 10.04 -5.31
C LEU A 20 -6.61 9.18 -5.88
N GLY A 21 -7.74 9.80 -6.24
CA GLY A 21 -8.89 9.11 -6.82
C GLY A 21 -8.55 8.45 -8.16
N ALA A 22 -7.83 9.15 -9.05
CA ALA A 22 -7.38 8.60 -10.31
C ALA A 22 -6.40 7.43 -10.10
N ALA A 23 -5.45 7.56 -9.17
CA ALA A 23 -4.52 6.48 -8.82
C ALA A 23 -5.26 5.26 -8.25
N SER A 24 -6.23 5.47 -7.36
CA SER A 24 -7.08 4.38 -6.83
C SER A 24 -7.93 3.73 -7.92
N PHE A 25 -8.48 4.51 -8.86
CA PHE A 25 -9.25 3.98 -9.98
C PHE A 25 -8.39 3.11 -10.90
N VAL A 26 -7.18 3.57 -11.25
CA VAL A 26 -6.22 2.79 -12.03
C VAL A 26 -5.82 1.51 -11.30
N SER A 27 -5.58 1.58 -9.99
CA SER A 27 -5.29 0.39 -9.16
C SER A 27 -6.42 -0.64 -9.23
N ARG A 28 -7.69 -0.20 -9.15
CA ARG A 28 -8.85 -1.08 -9.30
C ARG A 28 -8.98 -1.68 -10.69
N LEU A 29 -8.69 -0.92 -11.75
CA LEU A 29 -8.68 -1.45 -13.12
C LEU A 29 -7.63 -2.55 -13.28
N ILE A 30 -6.43 -2.36 -12.72
CA ILE A 30 -5.38 -3.39 -12.72
C ILE A 30 -5.85 -4.63 -11.94
N GLY A 31 -6.50 -4.44 -10.79
CA GLY A 31 -7.12 -5.53 -10.02
C GLY A 31 -8.15 -6.32 -10.83
N LEU A 32 -9.03 -5.64 -11.57
CA LEU A 32 -10.01 -6.29 -12.45
C LEU A 32 -9.34 -7.10 -13.56
N LEU A 33 -8.24 -6.60 -14.13
CA LEU A 33 -7.45 -7.35 -15.12
C LEU A 33 -6.83 -8.60 -14.50
N ARG A 34 -6.27 -8.50 -13.29
CA ARG A 34 -5.75 -9.66 -12.54
C ARG A 34 -6.84 -10.71 -12.34
N ASP A 35 -8.02 -10.29 -11.90
CA ASP A 35 -9.12 -11.22 -11.63
C ASP A 35 -9.61 -11.92 -12.91
N ARG A 36 -9.70 -11.17 -14.04
CA ARG A 36 -9.97 -11.75 -15.37
C ARG A 36 -8.93 -12.80 -15.77
N VAL A 37 -7.64 -12.52 -15.57
CA VAL A 37 -6.55 -13.46 -15.89
C VAL A 37 -6.64 -14.71 -15.02
N PHE A 38 -6.95 -14.57 -13.73
CA PHE A 38 -7.09 -15.70 -12.82
C PHE A 38 -8.28 -16.59 -13.15
N VAL A 39 -9.45 -16.00 -13.42
CA VAL A 39 -10.63 -16.77 -13.84
C VAL A 39 -10.36 -17.49 -15.16
N HIS A 40 -9.65 -16.87 -16.11
CA HIS A 40 -9.33 -17.51 -17.39
C HIS A 40 -8.35 -18.68 -17.25
N GLN A 41 -7.33 -18.56 -16.38
CA GLN A 41 -6.33 -19.60 -16.20
C GLN A 41 -6.75 -20.73 -15.25
N PHE A 42 -7.39 -20.40 -14.12
CA PHE A 42 -7.72 -21.36 -13.07
C PHE A 42 -9.19 -21.82 -13.11
N GLY A 43 -10.05 -21.14 -13.88
CA GLY A 43 -11.49 -21.33 -13.84
C GLY A 43 -12.13 -20.68 -12.61
N ALA A 44 -13.44 -20.47 -12.66
CA ALA A 44 -14.21 -20.11 -11.47
C ALA A 44 -14.51 -21.39 -10.67
N GLY A 45 -13.72 -21.66 -9.63
CA GLY A 45 -13.86 -22.85 -8.79
C GLY A 45 -12.94 -22.83 -7.57
N ASP A 46 -12.91 -23.94 -6.84
CA ASP A 46 -12.32 -24.05 -5.49
C ASP A 46 -10.86 -23.56 -5.39
N THR A 47 -10.06 -23.75 -6.43
CA THR A 47 -8.65 -23.31 -6.45
C THR A 47 -8.51 -21.79 -6.37
N LEU A 48 -9.37 -21.05 -7.08
CA LEU A 48 -9.38 -19.60 -7.07
C LEU A 48 -9.95 -19.06 -5.74
N ASP A 49 -10.94 -19.75 -5.18
CA ASP A 49 -11.52 -19.38 -3.89
C ASP A 49 -10.52 -19.55 -2.74
N VAL A 50 -9.72 -20.63 -2.74
CA VAL A 50 -8.62 -20.82 -1.78
C VAL A 50 -7.57 -19.73 -1.92
N TYR A 51 -7.22 -19.34 -3.15
CA TYR A 51 -6.33 -18.21 -3.38
C TYR A 51 -6.89 -16.92 -2.77
N TYR A 52 -8.14 -16.56 -3.08
CA TYR A 52 -8.75 -15.35 -2.51
C TYR A 52 -8.89 -15.39 -0.98
N ALA A 53 -9.17 -16.58 -0.41
CA ALA A 53 -9.19 -16.76 1.04
C ALA A 53 -7.82 -16.52 1.67
N ALA A 54 -6.74 -17.04 1.06
CA ALA A 54 -5.38 -16.86 1.54
C ALA A 54 -4.95 -15.38 1.57
N PHE A 55 -5.38 -14.58 0.58
CA PHE A 55 -5.06 -13.16 0.52
C PHE A 55 -5.92 -12.27 1.44
N ARG A 56 -7.01 -12.79 2.01
CA ARG A 56 -7.93 -11.99 2.84
C ARG A 56 -7.27 -11.43 4.10
N VAL A 57 -6.45 -12.21 4.79
CA VAL A 57 -5.76 -11.77 6.02
C VAL A 57 -4.70 -10.70 5.71
N PRO A 58 -3.78 -10.91 4.74
CA PRO A 58 -2.85 -9.86 4.32
C PRO A 58 -3.54 -8.57 3.88
N ASP A 59 -4.59 -8.68 3.05
CA ASP A 59 -5.33 -7.50 2.56
C ASP A 59 -5.98 -6.73 3.72
N PHE A 60 -6.53 -7.43 4.71
CA PHE A 60 -7.12 -6.78 5.88
C PHE A 60 -6.07 -5.97 6.67
N VAL A 61 -4.91 -6.56 6.94
CA VAL A 61 -3.82 -5.88 7.65
C VAL A 61 -3.34 -4.66 6.85
N PHE A 62 -3.16 -4.81 5.54
CA PHE A 62 -2.74 -3.72 4.66
C PHE A 62 -3.74 -2.55 4.67
N ASN A 63 -5.04 -2.83 4.55
CA ASN A 63 -6.07 -1.80 4.62
C ASN A 63 -6.08 -1.07 5.97
N LEU A 64 -5.91 -1.79 7.08
CA LEU A 64 -5.84 -1.20 8.42
C LEU A 64 -4.63 -0.26 8.55
N VAL A 65 -3.47 -0.67 8.03
CA VAL A 65 -2.25 0.16 8.04
C VAL A 65 -2.44 1.43 7.20
N ILE A 66 -3.05 1.34 6.02
CA ILE A 66 -3.29 2.52 5.16
C ILE A 66 -4.27 3.50 5.81
N VAL A 67 -5.43 3.01 6.23
CA VAL A 67 -6.51 3.88 6.73
C VAL A 67 -6.18 4.44 8.11
N GLY A 68 -5.63 3.61 9.01
CA GLY A 68 -5.33 4.02 10.37
C GLY A 68 -3.91 4.58 10.51
N ALA A 69 -2.92 3.69 10.46
CA ALA A 69 -1.55 4.00 10.86
C ALA A 69 -0.90 5.06 9.96
N LEU A 70 -1.07 4.97 8.64
CA LEU A 70 -0.46 5.91 7.70
C LEU A 70 -1.22 7.24 7.65
N SER A 71 -2.54 7.21 7.47
CA SER A 71 -3.32 8.42 7.22
C SER A 71 -3.45 9.32 8.46
N VAL A 72 -3.63 8.74 9.64
CA VAL A 72 -3.82 9.50 10.89
C VAL A 72 -2.52 9.68 11.66
N GLY A 73 -1.65 8.68 11.65
CA GLY A 73 -0.39 8.68 12.41
C GLY A 73 0.80 9.21 11.63
N PHE A 74 1.19 8.49 10.57
CA PHE A 74 2.46 8.73 9.88
C PHE A 74 2.48 10.03 9.07
N ILE A 75 1.48 10.28 8.20
CA ILE A 75 1.50 11.41 7.26
C ILE A 75 1.62 12.76 7.98
N PRO A 76 0.84 13.06 9.04
CA PRO A 76 0.95 14.34 9.76
C PRO A 76 2.32 14.51 10.44
N VAL A 77 2.84 13.45 11.04
CA VAL A 77 4.14 13.47 11.74
C VAL A 77 5.28 13.65 10.73
N PHE A 78 5.27 12.88 9.65
CA PHE A 78 6.25 12.99 8.57
C PHE A 78 6.25 14.40 7.96
N THR A 79 5.07 14.95 7.65
CA THR A 79 4.94 16.29 7.08
C THR A 79 5.45 17.37 8.03
N LYS A 80 5.16 17.28 9.33
CA LYS A 80 5.72 18.19 10.34
C LYS A 80 7.25 18.10 10.42
N LEU A 81 7.80 16.89 10.43
CA LEU A 81 9.26 16.68 10.47
C LEU A 81 9.94 17.17 9.18
N LEU A 82 9.29 17.02 8.03
CA LEU A 82 9.79 17.45 6.74
C LEU A 82 10.01 18.97 6.69
N LEU A 83 9.12 19.75 7.34
CA LEU A 83 9.22 21.20 7.45
C LEU A 83 10.34 21.66 8.40
N ILE A 84 10.70 20.85 9.40
CA ILE A 84 11.74 21.18 10.38
C ILE A 84 13.12 20.79 9.87
N LYS A 85 13.31 19.49 9.61
CA LYS A 85 14.57 18.92 9.09
C LYS A 85 14.25 17.68 8.27
N LYS A 86 14.47 17.80 6.96
CA LYS A 86 14.24 16.73 5.98
C LYS A 86 14.89 15.41 6.39
N GLU A 87 16.13 15.42 6.88
CA GLU A 87 16.82 14.20 7.33
C GLU A 87 16.06 13.46 8.43
N ARG A 88 15.48 14.17 9.41
CA ARG A 88 14.72 13.52 10.47
C ARG A 88 13.44 12.85 9.96
N ALA A 89 12.78 13.43 8.96
CA ALA A 89 11.62 12.82 8.31
C ALA A 89 12.00 11.50 7.61
N TRP A 90 13.16 11.48 6.95
CA TRP A 90 13.68 10.27 6.32
C TRP A 90 14.17 9.24 7.34
N HIS A 91 14.79 9.65 8.44
CA HIS A 91 15.13 8.74 9.54
C HIS A 91 13.89 8.07 10.13
N LEU A 92 12.80 8.81 10.35
CA LEU A 92 11.53 8.24 10.79
C LEU A 92 11.02 7.19 9.79
N THR A 93 11.01 7.53 8.51
CA THR A 93 10.55 6.64 7.44
C THR A 93 11.38 5.37 7.37
N ASN A 94 12.71 5.50 7.37
CA ASN A 94 13.62 4.36 7.34
C ASN A 94 13.45 3.46 8.56
N ASN A 95 13.30 4.03 9.76
CA ASN A 95 13.07 3.25 10.97
C ASN A 95 11.74 2.47 10.89
N ILE A 96 10.66 3.13 10.46
CA ILE A 96 9.35 2.48 10.32
C ILE A 96 9.42 1.36 9.27
N VAL A 97 9.99 1.63 8.09
CA VAL A 97 10.13 0.63 7.02
C VAL A 97 11.00 -0.55 7.47
N ASN A 98 12.11 -0.31 8.17
CA ASN A 98 12.95 -1.38 8.70
C ASN A 98 12.22 -2.21 9.76
N ILE A 99 11.52 -1.58 10.70
CA ILE A 99 10.75 -2.30 11.73
C ILE A 99 9.65 -3.14 11.09
N LEU A 100 8.86 -2.55 10.18
CA LEU A 100 7.81 -3.28 9.46
C LEU A 100 8.40 -4.41 8.60
N GLY A 101 9.55 -4.16 7.95
CA GLY A 101 10.26 -5.16 7.17
C GLY A 101 10.73 -6.34 8.03
N ILE A 102 11.32 -6.07 9.20
CA ILE A 102 11.74 -7.12 10.15
C ILE A 102 10.52 -7.90 10.64
N ILE A 103 9.44 -7.22 11.04
CA ILE A 103 8.20 -7.88 11.47
C ILE A 103 7.65 -8.77 10.35
N LEU A 104 7.64 -8.28 9.11
CA LEU A 104 7.14 -9.03 7.95
C LEU A 104 8.02 -10.25 7.66
N ILE A 105 9.34 -10.13 7.77
CA ILE A 105 10.27 -11.27 7.66
C ILE A 105 9.98 -12.30 8.76
N ILE A 106 9.84 -11.88 10.02
CA ILE A 106 9.55 -12.78 11.13
C ILE A 106 8.22 -13.52 10.91
N ILE A 107 7.16 -12.78 10.57
CA ILE A 107 5.84 -13.38 10.30
C ILE A 107 5.93 -14.36 9.12
N SER A 108 6.62 -13.99 8.04
CA SER A 108 6.80 -14.88 6.89
C SER A 108 7.57 -16.15 7.26
N LEU A 109 8.58 -16.04 8.12
CA LEU A 109 9.37 -17.18 8.59
C LEU A 109 8.53 -18.12 9.47
N ILE A 110 7.72 -17.55 10.37
CA ILE A 110 6.79 -18.32 11.23
C ILE A 110 5.78 -19.06 10.36
N LEU A 111 5.15 -18.36 9.40
CA LEU A 111 4.18 -18.97 8.49
C LEU A 111 4.83 -20.07 7.64
N PHE A 112 6.06 -19.87 7.17
CA PHE A 112 6.79 -20.88 6.41
C PHE A 112 7.12 -22.13 7.22
N ILE A 113 7.41 -22.01 8.52
CA ILE A 113 7.68 -23.17 9.40
C ILE A 113 6.38 -23.90 9.76
N LEU A 114 5.26 -23.18 9.84
CA LEU A 114 3.97 -23.73 10.25
C LEU A 114 3.15 -24.33 9.09
N ALA A 115 3.48 -23.97 7.84
CA ALA A 115 2.87 -24.45 6.61
C ALA A 115 3.46 -25.80 6.17
#